data_AF-R4LJR2-F1
#
_entry.id   AF-R4LJR2-F1
#
_cell.length_a   1.000
_cell.length_b   1.000
_cell.length_c   1.000
_cell.angle_alpha   90.00
_cell.angle_beta   90.00
_cell.angle_gamma   90.00
#
_symmetry.space_group_name_H-M   'P 1'
#
loop_
_entity.id
_entity.type
_entity.pdbx_description
1 polymer ?
#
loop_
_entity_poly.entity_id
_entity_poly.type
_entity_poly.pdbx_seq_one_letter_code
_entity_poly.pdbx_strand_id
1 'polypeptide(L)'
;MKRIAPPGGLTWSGLAQPLTVLVVTAAVGAWRYPHLPPSTVLHFDTGGTPDWTVPTSPAVAFLPVYGQLVVTVISIAAAVRARRPRAAPALLTLGMCVNIAFALLAVQQWWGGDRLRWPLLVGALTATILGAGLTLVTAARAGAAAPGGSDDDRYWRNDLFYSNPDDPNVLVPKRIGIGLTFNFGHPMAKVWLAVLVALPAVSIVLAALLGG
;
A
#
# COMPACT_ATOMS: atom_id res chain seq x y z
N MET A 1 -26.70 -22.84 8.79
CA MET A 1 -25.69 -23.00 7.71
C MET A 1 -24.29 -22.90 8.33
N LYS A 2 -23.42 -23.91 8.21
CA LYS A 2 -22.02 -23.84 8.68
C LYS A 2 -21.23 -22.94 7.74
N ARG A 3 -20.62 -21.86 8.25
CA ARG A 3 -19.70 -21.03 7.47
C ARG A 3 -18.44 -21.85 7.16
N ILE A 4 -18.13 -22.03 5.87
CA ILE A 4 -16.87 -22.62 5.42
C ILE A 4 -15.77 -21.58 5.68
N ALA A 5 -14.87 -21.87 6.62
CA ALA A 5 -13.73 -21.00 6.93
C ALA A 5 -12.58 -21.26 5.93
N PRO A 6 -11.78 -20.24 5.59
CA PRO A 6 -10.58 -20.44 4.78
C PRO A 6 -9.55 -21.31 5.53
N PRO A 7 -8.72 -22.08 4.81
CA PRO A 7 -7.66 -22.86 5.43
C PRO A 7 -6.60 -21.97 6.12
N GLY A 8 -6.00 -22.48 7.20
CA GLY A 8 -4.75 -21.91 7.75
C GLY A 8 -4.85 -20.56 8.48
N GLY A 9 -6.02 -20.17 8.99
CA GLY A 9 -6.18 -18.90 9.74
C GLY A 9 -6.31 -17.65 8.84
N LEU A 10 -6.53 -17.85 7.54
CA LEU A 10 -6.87 -16.80 6.58
C LEU A 10 -8.31 -16.31 6.79
N THR A 11 -8.56 -15.04 6.49
CA THR A 11 -9.91 -14.48 6.44
C THR A 11 -10.33 -14.26 4.99
N TRP A 12 -11.62 -14.44 4.70
CA TRP A 12 -12.18 -14.16 3.37
C TRP A 12 -11.95 -12.70 2.97
N SER A 13 -12.02 -11.77 3.93
CA SER A 13 -11.71 -10.36 3.71
C SER A 13 -10.24 -10.13 3.33
N GLY A 14 -9.29 -10.82 3.97
CA GLY A 14 -7.87 -10.72 3.64
C GLY A 14 -7.54 -11.25 2.24
N LEU A 15 -8.21 -12.33 1.80
CA LEU A 15 -8.04 -12.87 0.46
C LEU A 15 -8.71 -11.98 -0.61
N ALA A 16 -9.88 -11.42 -0.30
CA ALA A 16 -10.64 -10.59 -1.24
C ALA A 16 -9.89 -9.31 -1.62
N GLN A 17 -9.19 -8.67 -0.68
CA GLN A 17 -8.54 -7.37 -0.87
C GLN A 17 -7.59 -7.31 -2.10
N PRO A 18 -6.50 -8.10 -2.18
CA PRO A 18 -5.59 -8.03 -3.32
C PRO A 18 -6.24 -8.48 -4.64
N LEU A 19 -7.19 -9.44 -4.57
CA LEU A 19 -7.94 -9.91 -5.73
C LEU A 19 -8.88 -8.85 -6.29
N THR A 20 -9.55 -8.08 -5.43
CA THR A 20 -10.43 -6.99 -5.86
C THR A 20 -9.65 -5.94 -6.64
N VAL A 21 -8.47 -5.53 -6.16
CA VAL A 21 -7.64 -4.55 -6.89
C VAL A 21 -7.20 -5.11 -8.24
N LEU A 22 -6.73 -6.35 -8.29
CA LEU A 22 -6.34 -7.02 -9.54
C LEU A 22 -7.50 -7.06 -10.55
N VAL A 23 -8.67 -7.53 -10.13
CA VAL A 23 -9.85 -7.69 -11.00
C VAL A 23 -10.34 -6.34 -11.51
N VAL A 24 -10.45 -5.35 -10.62
CA VAL A 24 -10.86 -3.99 -11.01
C VAL A 24 -9.86 -3.37 -11.97
N THR A 25 -8.56 -3.50 -11.70
CA THR A 25 -7.51 -2.96 -12.59
C THR A 25 -7.57 -3.62 -13.95
N ALA A 26 -7.70 -4.95 -14.01
CA ALA A 26 -7.82 -5.69 -15.27
C ALA A 26 -9.08 -5.30 -16.06
N ALA A 27 -10.22 -5.14 -15.39
CA ALA A 27 -11.48 -4.75 -16.03
C ALA A 27 -11.40 -3.33 -16.60
N VAL A 28 -10.86 -2.37 -15.84
CA VAL A 28 -10.61 -1.00 -16.32
C VAL A 28 -9.65 -1.00 -17.51
N GLY A 29 -8.59 -1.80 -17.45
CA GLY A 29 -7.65 -1.97 -18.55
C GLY A 29 -8.30 -2.51 -19.81
N ALA A 30 -9.12 -3.56 -19.69
CA ALA A 30 -9.84 -4.15 -20.81
C ALA A 30 -10.81 -3.15 -21.46
N TRP A 31 -11.50 -2.35 -20.66
CA TRP A 31 -12.36 -1.28 -21.15
C TRP A 31 -11.58 -0.16 -21.85
N ARG A 32 -10.41 0.20 -21.32
CA ARG A 32 -9.59 1.31 -21.83
C ARG A 32 -8.75 0.94 -23.05
N TYR A 33 -8.36 -0.33 -23.17
CA TYR A 33 -7.44 -0.85 -24.18
C TYR A 33 -7.77 -0.45 -25.64
N PRO A 34 -9.03 -0.53 -26.12
CA PRO A 34 -9.36 -0.16 -27.50
C PRO A 34 -9.09 1.30 -27.86
N HIS A 35 -8.95 2.16 -26.85
CA HIS A 35 -8.77 3.59 -27.00
C HIS A 35 -7.31 4.03 -26.77
N LEU A 36 -6.39 3.10 -26.52
CA LEU A 36 -4.98 3.41 -26.25
C LEU A 36 -4.28 3.90 -27.52
N PRO A 37 -3.25 4.76 -27.40
CA PRO A 37 -2.42 5.13 -28.53
C PRO A 37 -1.77 3.89 -29.17
N PRO A 38 -1.42 3.93 -30.47
CA PRO A 38 -0.79 2.81 -31.17
C PRO A 38 0.61 2.47 -30.65
N SER A 39 1.22 3.38 -29.89
CA SER A 39 2.49 3.15 -29.20
C SER A 39 2.40 3.54 -27.74
N THR A 40 3.11 2.82 -26.88
CA THR A 40 3.17 3.01 -25.44
C THR A 40 4.60 3.41 -25.04
N VAL A 41 4.71 4.45 -24.23
CA VAL A 41 5.99 4.87 -23.63
C VAL A 41 6.25 4.02 -22.38
N LEU A 42 7.41 3.37 -22.32
CA LEU A 42 7.84 2.53 -21.19
C LEU A 42 8.87 3.22 -20.30
N HIS A 43 9.60 4.20 -20.83
CA HIS A 43 10.61 4.94 -20.09
C HIS A 43 10.64 6.40 -20.52
N PHE A 44 11.03 7.25 -19.57
CA PHE A 44 11.25 8.67 -19.75
C PHE A 44 12.65 8.99 -19.24
N ASP A 45 13.36 9.87 -19.93
CA ASP A 45 14.65 10.36 -19.47
C ASP A 45 14.51 11.25 -18.22
N THR A 46 15.65 11.73 -17.71
CA THR A 46 15.67 12.65 -16.55
C THR A 46 14.98 14.00 -16.81
N GLY A 47 14.77 14.37 -18.08
CA GLY A 47 14.00 15.55 -18.49
C GLY A 47 12.50 15.30 -18.66
N GLY A 48 12.04 14.07 -18.39
CA GLY A 48 10.65 13.68 -18.57
C GLY A 48 10.23 13.64 -20.05
N THR A 49 11.16 13.35 -20.96
CA THR A 49 10.86 13.10 -22.38
C THR A 49 10.81 11.59 -22.65
N PRO A 50 9.85 11.10 -23.46
CA PRO A 50 9.83 9.70 -23.89
C PRO A 50 11.11 9.34 -24.67
N ASP A 51 11.90 8.41 -24.16
CA ASP A 51 13.11 7.89 -24.82
C ASP A 51 12.99 6.39 -25.18
N TRP A 52 12.04 5.67 -24.57
CA TRP A 52 11.69 4.29 -24.92
C TRP A 52 10.20 4.14 -25.20
N THR A 53 9.88 3.92 -26.48
CA THR A 53 8.52 3.72 -26.97
C THR A 53 8.43 2.40 -27.73
N VAL A 54 7.35 1.64 -27.51
CA VAL A 54 7.11 0.35 -28.18
C VAL A 54 5.68 0.28 -28.74
N PRO A 55 5.40 -0.58 -29.75
CA PRO A 55 4.04 -0.81 -30.23
C PRO A 55 3.10 -1.26 -29.11
N THR A 56 1.93 -0.65 -29.03
CA THR A 56 0.90 -1.04 -28.06
C THR A 56 0.36 -2.41 -28.41
N SER A 57 0.38 -3.30 -27.43
CA SER A 57 -0.19 -4.66 -27.50
C SER A 57 -0.75 -5.03 -26.13
N PRO A 58 -1.54 -6.10 -25.98
CA PRO A 58 -2.03 -6.51 -24.67
C PRO A 58 -0.86 -6.86 -23.73
N ALA A 59 0.20 -7.48 -24.27
CA ALA A 59 1.40 -7.82 -23.51
C ALA A 59 2.05 -6.60 -22.86
N VAL A 60 2.13 -5.49 -23.59
CA VAL A 60 2.72 -4.23 -23.11
C VAL A 60 1.72 -3.47 -22.23
N ALA A 61 0.47 -3.31 -22.69
CA ALA A 61 -0.56 -2.53 -22.02
C ALA A 61 -0.93 -3.07 -20.63
N PHE A 62 -0.82 -4.39 -20.43
CA PHE A 62 -1.19 -5.06 -19.18
C PHE A 62 0.02 -5.48 -18.33
N LEU A 63 1.24 -5.00 -18.62
CA LEU A 63 2.43 -5.26 -17.80
C LEU A 63 2.18 -5.05 -16.30
N PRO A 64 1.56 -3.94 -15.86
CA PRO A 64 1.28 -3.76 -14.43
C PRO A 64 0.29 -4.80 -13.87
N VAL A 65 -0.68 -5.25 -14.66
CA VAL A 65 -1.68 -6.25 -14.27
C VAL A 65 -1.05 -7.63 -14.12
N TYR A 66 -0.12 -8.01 -14.99
CA TYR A 66 0.67 -9.23 -14.81
C TYR A 66 1.53 -9.17 -13.55
N GLY A 67 2.11 -8.00 -13.26
CA GLY A 67 2.81 -7.74 -11.98
C GLY A 67 1.89 -7.94 -10.77
N GLN A 68 0.67 -7.40 -10.80
CA GLN A 68 -0.33 -7.61 -9.75
C GLN A 68 -0.65 -9.09 -9.54
N LEU A 69 -0.80 -9.86 -10.63
CA LEU A 69 -1.09 -11.30 -10.54
C LEU A 69 0.03 -12.03 -9.79
N VAL A 70 1.30 -11.78 -10.18
CA VAL A 70 2.48 -12.40 -9.55
C VAL A 70 2.54 -12.05 -8.06
N VAL A 71 2.40 -10.77 -7.72
CA VAL A 71 2.41 -10.30 -6.32
C VAL A 71 1.28 -10.92 -5.50
N THR A 72 0.08 -11.00 -6.08
CA THR A 72 -1.09 -11.62 -5.43
C THR A 72 -0.82 -13.08 -5.11
N VAL A 73 -0.33 -13.85 -6.08
CA VAL A 73 0.01 -15.27 -5.89
C VAL A 73 1.09 -15.44 -4.82
N ILE A 74 2.16 -14.63 -4.86
CA ILE A 74 3.23 -14.68 -3.87
C ILE A 74 2.71 -14.35 -2.47
N SER A 75 1.91 -13.28 -2.32
CA SER A 75 1.35 -12.87 -1.02
C SER A 75 0.42 -13.93 -0.42
N ILE A 76 -0.44 -14.56 -1.23
CA ILE A 76 -1.34 -15.62 -0.79
C ILE A 76 -0.52 -16.86 -0.41
N ALA A 77 0.43 -17.28 -1.26
CA ALA A 77 1.27 -18.43 -0.98
C ALA A 77 2.12 -18.24 0.28
N ALA A 78 2.66 -17.03 0.49
CA ALA A 78 3.39 -16.68 1.70
C ALA A 78 2.47 -16.67 2.93
N ALA A 79 1.26 -16.12 2.81
CA ALA A 79 0.28 -16.09 3.89
C ALA A 79 -0.20 -17.49 4.29
N VAL A 80 -0.44 -18.40 3.33
CA VAL A 80 -0.79 -19.81 3.59
C VAL A 80 0.34 -20.55 4.33
N ARG A 81 1.60 -20.24 4.00
CA ARG A 81 2.78 -20.86 4.64
C ARG A 81 3.18 -20.20 5.96
N ALA A 82 2.54 -19.09 6.32
CA ALA A 82 2.90 -18.33 7.51
C ALA A 82 2.54 -19.11 8.78
N ARG A 83 3.55 -19.40 9.60
CA ARG A 83 3.38 -20.15 10.86
C ARG A 83 3.04 -19.26 12.06
N ARG A 84 3.19 -17.93 11.92
CA ARG A 84 2.87 -16.98 12.99
C ARG A 84 1.47 -16.39 12.78
N PRO A 85 0.66 -16.27 13.84
CA PRO A 85 -0.75 -15.84 13.72
C PRO A 85 -0.92 -14.43 13.13
N ARG A 86 0.11 -13.58 13.22
CA ARG A 86 0.09 -12.20 12.69
C ARG A 86 0.78 -12.05 11.33
N ALA A 87 1.46 -13.08 10.83
CA ALA A 87 2.23 -12.98 9.59
C ALA A 87 1.34 -13.08 8.34
N ALA A 88 0.35 -13.98 8.32
CA ALA A 88 -0.59 -14.12 7.20
C ALA A 88 -1.32 -12.81 6.84
N PRO A 89 -2.01 -12.13 7.77
CA PRO A 89 -2.69 -10.87 7.44
C PRO A 89 -1.69 -9.78 7.02
N ALA A 90 -0.51 -9.69 7.64
CA ALA A 90 0.49 -8.71 7.26
C ALA A 90 1.03 -8.89 5.83
N LEU A 91 1.25 -10.14 5.41
CA LEU A 91 1.68 -10.47 4.05
C LEU A 91 0.61 -10.15 3.01
N LEU A 92 -0.66 -10.38 3.33
CA LEU A 92 -1.78 -10.01 2.45
C LEU A 92 -1.95 -8.50 2.34
N THR A 93 -1.83 -7.77 3.45
CA THR A 93 -1.84 -6.30 3.43
C THR A 93 -0.65 -5.75 2.65
N LEU A 94 0.53 -6.34 2.79
CA LEU A 94 1.69 -5.97 1.98
C LEU A 94 1.43 -6.20 0.48
N GLY A 95 0.90 -7.37 0.12
CA GLY A 95 0.50 -7.69 -1.25
C GLY A 95 -0.53 -6.69 -1.80
N MET A 96 -1.51 -6.31 -0.99
CA MET A 96 -2.51 -5.28 -1.33
C MET A 96 -1.85 -3.92 -1.60
N CYS A 97 -0.94 -3.46 -0.75
CA CYS A 97 -0.19 -2.23 -0.98
C CYS A 97 0.54 -2.29 -2.32
N VAL A 98 1.33 -3.34 -2.56
CA VAL A 98 2.07 -3.48 -3.82
C VAL A 98 1.10 -3.55 -5.03
N ASN A 99 -0.06 -4.20 -4.91
CA ASN A 99 -1.07 -4.20 -5.97
C ASN A 99 -1.66 -2.81 -6.25
N ILE A 100 -1.88 -1.98 -5.23
CA ILE A 100 -2.30 -0.58 -5.41
C ILE A 100 -1.22 0.19 -6.17
N ALA A 101 0.06 -0.01 -5.84
CA ALA A 101 1.17 0.59 -6.55
C ALA A 101 1.16 0.23 -8.06
N PHE A 102 0.97 -1.04 -8.39
CA PHE A 102 0.82 -1.46 -9.79
C PHE A 102 -0.45 -0.91 -10.45
N ALA A 103 -1.57 -0.79 -9.73
CA ALA A 103 -2.80 -0.19 -10.26
C ALA A 103 -2.58 1.28 -10.66
N LEU A 104 -1.83 2.03 -9.84
CA LEU A 104 -1.46 3.42 -10.12
C LEU A 104 -0.55 3.50 -11.35
N LEU A 105 0.43 2.59 -11.49
CA LEU A 105 1.24 2.48 -12.69
C LEU A 105 0.40 2.15 -13.94
N ALA A 106 -0.62 1.29 -13.82
CA ALA A 106 -1.53 0.97 -14.91
C ALA A 106 -2.34 2.19 -15.37
N VAL A 107 -2.91 2.94 -14.41
CA VAL A 107 -3.65 4.18 -14.69
C VAL A 107 -2.73 5.18 -15.40
N GLN A 108 -1.48 5.31 -14.95
CA GLN A 108 -0.51 6.16 -15.63
C GLN A 108 -0.24 5.72 -17.06
N GLN A 109 -0.02 4.44 -17.28
CA GLN A 109 0.28 3.95 -18.62
C GLN A 109 -0.90 4.17 -19.59
N TRP A 110 -2.14 4.03 -19.11
CA TRP A 110 -3.33 4.11 -19.95
C TRP A 110 -3.87 5.54 -20.16
N TRP A 111 -3.53 6.48 -19.27
CA TRP A 111 -4.02 7.85 -19.30
C TRP A 111 -2.94 8.92 -19.18
N GLY A 112 -1.68 8.55 -19.04
CA GLY A 112 -0.53 9.44 -18.88
C GLY A 112 -0.16 10.11 -20.20
N GLY A 113 -0.91 11.14 -20.57
CA GLY A 113 -0.54 12.10 -21.63
C GLY A 113 0.26 13.29 -21.11
N ASP A 114 0.11 13.64 -19.83
CA ASP A 114 0.66 14.88 -19.25
C ASP A 114 1.74 14.63 -18.20
N ARG A 115 2.80 15.45 -18.22
CA ARG A 115 3.86 15.47 -17.19
C ARG A 115 3.31 15.69 -15.77
N LEU A 116 2.15 16.34 -15.67
CA LEU A 116 1.45 16.70 -14.44
C LEU A 116 1.08 15.51 -13.53
N ARG A 117 0.97 14.29 -14.09
CA ARG A 117 0.51 13.11 -13.33
C ARG A 117 1.64 12.35 -12.62
N TRP A 118 2.90 12.57 -13.01
CA TRP A 118 4.05 11.86 -12.44
C TRP A 118 4.29 12.13 -10.95
N PRO A 119 4.23 13.39 -10.46
CA PRO A 119 4.43 13.66 -9.03
C PRO A 119 3.33 13.00 -8.16
N LEU A 120 2.08 13.02 -8.61
CA LEU A 120 0.97 12.36 -7.90
C LEU A 120 1.20 10.86 -7.75
N LEU A 121 1.68 10.21 -8.81
CA LEU A 121 2.01 8.79 -8.78
C LEU A 121 3.19 8.49 -7.88
N VAL A 122 4.26 9.30 -7.93
CA VAL A 122 5.39 9.15 -7.02
C VAL A 122 4.93 9.27 -5.56
N GLY A 123 4.13 10.30 -5.23
CA GLY A 123 3.59 10.46 -3.88
C GLY A 123 2.70 9.30 -3.44
N ALA A 124 1.83 8.81 -4.31
CA ALA A 124 0.95 7.67 -4.01
C ALA A 124 1.73 6.34 -3.88
N LEU A 125 2.75 6.12 -4.72
CA LEU A 125 3.67 4.99 -4.61
C LEU A 125 4.48 5.06 -3.32
N THR A 126 5.01 6.24 -2.97
CA THR A 126 5.75 6.45 -1.72
C THR A 126 4.87 6.19 -0.50
N ALA A 127 3.65 6.73 -0.45
CA ALA A 127 2.71 6.45 0.63
C ALA A 127 2.40 4.95 0.77
N THR A 128 2.26 4.27 -0.37
CA THR A 128 2.02 2.82 -0.42
C THR A 128 3.21 2.03 0.12
N ILE A 129 4.44 2.40 -0.25
CA ILE A 129 5.68 1.78 0.25
C ILE A 129 5.86 2.04 1.75
N LEU A 130 5.56 3.26 2.22
CA LEU A 130 5.63 3.61 3.64
C LEU A 130 4.60 2.83 4.46
N GLY A 131 3.36 2.70 3.97
CA GLY A 131 2.32 1.88 4.59
C GLY A 131 2.67 0.39 4.64
N ALA A 132 3.30 -0.13 3.58
CA ALA A 132 3.85 -1.48 3.53
C ALA A 132 4.98 -1.68 4.57
N GLY A 133 5.94 -0.76 4.64
CA GLY A 133 7.03 -0.79 5.62
C GLY A 133 6.52 -0.75 7.06
N LEU A 134 5.55 0.12 7.34
CA LEU A 134 4.85 0.17 8.62
C LEU A 134 4.19 -1.18 8.94
N THR A 135 3.46 -1.78 7.99
CA THR A 135 2.83 -3.10 8.18
C THR A 135 3.85 -4.18 8.54
N LEU A 136 5.02 -4.20 7.90
CA LEU A 136 6.09 -5.15 8.21
C LEU A 136 6.69 -4.93 9.60
N VAL A 137 7.00 -3.69 9.95
CA VAL A 137 7.53 -3.33 11.28
C VAL A 137 6.52 -3.70 12.38
N THR A 138 5.24 -3.42 12.15
CA THR A 138 4.18 -3.74 13.12
C THR A 138 4.03 -5.25 13.31
N ALA A 139 4.04 -6.04 12.23
CA ALA A 139 3.95 -7.49 12.30
C ALA A 139 5.16 -8.13 12.99
N ALA A 140 6.37 -7.59 12.74
CA ALA A 140 7.59 -8.05 13.39
C ALA A 140 7.58 -7.76 14.90
N ARG A 141 7.12 -6.58 15.31
CA ARG A 141 7.08 -6.15 16.72
C ARG A 141 5.92 -6.74 17.52
N ALA A 142 4.80 -7.07 16.86
CA ALA A 142 3.67 -7.70 17.52
C ALA A 142 3.97 -9.14 18.01
N GLY A 143 5.10 -9.74 17.64
CA GLY A 143 5.62 -10.97 18.24
C GLY A 143 6.38 -10.77 19.56
N ALA A 144 6.73 -9.51 19.90
CA ALA A 144 7.60 -9.17 21.02
C ALA A 144 6.90 -8.46 22.19
N ALA A 145 5.64 -8.02 22.02
CA ALA A 145 4.95 -7.20 23.02
C ALA A 145 3.85 -7.99 23.78
N ALA A 146 4.03 -8.16 25.09
CA ALA A 146 2.94 -8.39 26.05
C ALA A 146 2.34 -7.03 26.48
N PRO A 147 1.05 -6.92 26.84
CA PRO A 147 0.42 -5.63 27.14
C PRO A 147 0.99 -4.98 28.40
N GLY A 148 1.17 -3.66 28.34
CA GLY A 148 1.42 -2.78 29.47
C GLY A 148 0.35 -2.92 30.56
N GLY A 149 0.78 -2.73 31.80
CA GLY A 149 -0.07 -2.84 32.98
C GLY A 149 -1.14 -1.74 33.04
N SER A 150 -2.06 -1.90 34.00
CA SER A 150 -3.16 -0.99 34.34
C SER A 150 -2.83 0.51 34.42
N ASP A 151 -1.55 0.91 34.52
CA ASP A 151 -1.11 2.31 34.65
C ASP A 151 -1.06 3.06 33.29
N ASP A 152 -0.99 2.32 32.17
CA ASP A 152 -0.95 2.93 30.83
C ASP A 152 -2.31 3.48 30.34
N ASP A 153 -3.42 3.12 31.01
CA ASP A 153 -4.77 3.51 30.64
C ASP A 153 -4.95 5.04 30.59
N ARG A 154 -4.21 5.79 31.42
CA ARG A 154 -4.26 7.27 31.44
C ARG A 154 -3.77 7.92 30.14
N TYR A 155 -2.97 7.21 29.34
CA TYR A 155 -2.40 7.71 28.09
C TYR A 155 -3.25 7.36 26.86
N TRP A 156 -4.31 6.56 27.03
CA TRP A 156 -5.28 6.24 25.99
C TRP A 156 -6.38 7.30 25.90
N ARG A 157 -6.65 7.77 24.69
CA ARG A 157 -7.75 8.68 24.37
C ARG A 157 -8.75 7.98 23.47
N ASN A 158 -9.99 7.87 23.94
CA ASN A 158 -11.10 7.21 23.24
C ASN A 158 -10.76 5.78 22.76
N ASP A 159 -9.90 5.06 23.48
CA ASP A 159 -9.43 3.71 23.16
C ASP A 159 -8.72 3.51 21.79
N LEU A 160 -8.50 4.61 21.06
CA LEU A 160 -7.97 4.60 19.68
C LEU A 160 -6.59 5.24 19.59
N PHE A 161 -6.35 6.31 20.36
CA PHE A 161 -5.13 7.10 20.29
C PHE A 161 -4.32 6.95 21.58
N TYR A 162 -3.08 6.46 21.47
CA TYR A 162 -2.15 6.38 22.59
C TYR A 162 -1.17 7.54 22.54
N SER A 163 -0.91 8.20 23.66
CA SER A 163 0.02 9.31 23.73
C SER A 163 0.76 9.36 25.06
N ASN A 164 1.92 8.72 25.12
CA ASN A 164 2.83 8.78 26.25
C ASN A 164 4.20 9.32 25.79
N PRO A 165 4.58 10.56 26.14
CA PRO A 165 5.89 11.11 25.79
C PRO A 165 7.08 10.34 26.40
N ASP A 166 6.86 9.66 27.53
CA ASP A 166 7.88 8.92 28.27
C ASP A 166 8.07 7.49 27.74
N ASP A 167 7.13 6.98 26.95
CA ASP A 167 7.26 5.67 26.29
C ASP A 167 8.16 5.78 25.05
N PRO A 168 9.33 5.11 25.01
CA PRO A 168 10.25 5.16 23.87
C PRO A 168 9.70 4.45 22.61
N ASN A 169 8.57 3.75 22.70
CA ASN A 169 8.00 3.06 21.56
C ASN A 169 7.25 4.03 20.62
N VAL A 170 7.70 4.09 19.37
CA VAL A 170 7.02 4.82 18.28
C VAL A 170 5.64 4.22 17.95
N LEU A 171 5.52 2.90 18.06
CA LEU A 171 4.33 2.12 17.75
C LEU A 171 4.01 1.21 18.92
N VAL A 172 2.76 1.24 19.37
CA VAL A 172 2.28 0.43 20.50
C VAL A 172 1.11 -0.45 20.07
N PRO A 173 0.87 -1.61 20.70
CA PRO A 173 -0.31 -2.41 20.43
C PRO A 173 -1.60 -1.62 20.65
N LYS A 174 -2.60 -1.81 19.77
CA LYS A 174 -3.92 -1.23 19.98
C LYS A 174 -4.57 -1.85 21.23
N ARG A 175 -5.22 -1.02 22.05
CA ARG A 175 -6.01 -1.45 23.22
C ARG A 175 -7.18 -2.35 22.82
N ILE A 176 -7.87 -1.97 21.75
CA ILE A 176 -9.02 -2.70 21.21
C ILE A 176 -8.73 -3.17 19.79
N GLY A 177 -9.02 -4.44 19.51
CA GLY A 177 -8.88 -5.04 18.20
C GLY A 177 -7.46 -5.52 17.89
N ILE A 178 -7.11 -5.52 16.62
CA ILE A 178 -5.84 -6.08 16.12
C ILE A 178 -5.02 -4.96 15.46
N GLY A 179 -3.72 -4.88 15.79
CA GLY A 179 -2.75 -4.02 15.13
C GLY A 179 -1.90 -3.18 16.10
N LEU A 180 -1.05 -2.32 15.54
CA LEU A 180 -0.36 -1.26 16.29
C LEU A 180 -0.99 0.10 15.97
N THR A 181 -0.79 1.06 16.85
CA THR A 181 -1.07 2.48 16.66
C THR A 181 0.19 3.29 16.92
N PHE A 182 0.26 4.52 16.40
CA PHE A 182 1.34 5.44 16.74
C PHE A 182 1.21 5.88 18.19
N ASN A 183 2.34 5.97 18.88
CA ASN A 183 2.43 6.75 20.11
C ASN A 183 2.52 8.23 19.73
N PHE A 184 1.40 8.95 19.78
CA PHE A 184 1.31 10.36 19.40
C PHE A 184 2.07 11.30 20.35
N GLY A 185 2.52 10.80 21.51
CA GLY A 185 3.45 11.50 22.41
C GLY A 185 4.89 11.49 21.90
N HIS A 186 5.27 10.48 21.12
CA HIS A 186 6.65 10.25 20.69
C HIS A 186 7.06 11.15 19.51
N PRO A 187 8.19 11.88 19.58
CA PRO A 187 8.63 12.78 18.50
C PRO A 187 8.77 12.10 17.14
N MET A 188 9.38 10.91 17.09
CA MET A 188 9.53 10.17 15.82
C MET A 188 8.19 9.71 15.24
N ALA A 189 7.17 9.44 16.05
CA ALA A 189 5.84 9.08 15.52
C ALA A 189 5.22 10.26 14.77
N LYS A 190 5.39 11.47 15.31
CA LYS A 190 4.96 12.71 14.64
C LYS A 190 5.73 12.95 13.34
N VAL A 191 7.04 12.68 13.32
CA VAL A 191 7.86 12.77 12.08
C VAL A 191 7.36 11.78 11.04
N TRP A 192 7.15 10.51 11.39
CA TRP A 192 6.62 9.50 10.46
C TRP A 192 5.24 9.87 9.92
N LEU A 193 4.35 10.35 10.78
CA LEU A 193 3.03 10.83 10.38
C LEU A 193 3.12 12.05 9.45
N ALA A 194 4.01 13.00 9.78
CA ALA A 194 4.27 14.16 8.96
C ALA A 194 4.82 13.76 7.59
N VAL A 195 5.77 12.83 7.50
CA VAL A 195 6.30 12.32 6.22
C VAL A 195 5.23 11.62 5.41
N LEU A 196 4.41 10.78 6.05
CA LEU A 196 3.32 10.03 5.40
C LEU A 196 2.27 10.96 4.78
N VAL A 197 2.01 12.12 5.40
CA VAL A 197 1.06 13.12 4.89
C VAL A 197 1.73 14.12 3.95
N ALA A 198 2.92 14.61 4.29
CA ALA A 198 3.61 15.66 3.58
C ALA A 198 4.14 15.19 2.23
N LEU A 199 4.64 13.96 2.08
CA LEU A 199 5.16 13.50 0.79
C LEU A 199 4.07 13.46 -0.30
N PRO A 200 2.88 12.88 -0.06
CA PRO A 200 1.76 13.00 -0.99
C PRO A 200 1.30 14.45 -1.20
N ALA A 201 1.21 15.24 -0.13
CA ALA A 201 0.76 16.63 -0.24
C ALA A 201 1.71 17.49 -1.08
N VAL A 202 3.02 17.38 -0.84
CA VAL A 202 4.06 18.06 -1.61
C VAL A 202 4.02 17.61 -3.06
N SER A 203 3.80 16.32 -3.32
CA SER A 203 3.72 15.84 -4.70
C SER A 203 2.48 16.37 -5.45
N ILE A 204 1.35 16.53 -4.75
CA ILE A 204 0.14 17.22 -5.27
C ILE A 204 0.44 18.69 -5.58
N VAL A 205 1.12 19.39 -4.67
CA VAL A 205 1.47 20.81 -4.86
C VAL A 205 2.47 20.98 -6.00
N LEU A 206 3.50 20.16 -6.07
CA LEU A 206 4.48 20.18 -7.16
C LEU A 206 3.83 19.88 -8.51
N ALA A 207 2.89 18.94 -8.56
CA ALA A 207 2.05 18.75 -9.74
C ALA A 207 1.36 20.07 -10.11
N ALA A 208 0.57 20.65 -9.21
CA ALA A 208 -0.17 21.89 -9.48
C ALA A 208 0.71 23.07 -9.95
N LEU A 209 1.92 23.21 -9.42
CA LEU A 209 2.84 24.30 -9.77
C LEU A 209 3.59 24.07 -11.08
N LEU A 210 3.84 22.81 -11.47
CA LEU A 210 4.60 22.45 -12.68
C LEU A 210 3.70 22.18 -13.90
N GLY A 211 2.38 22.16 -13.72
CA GLY A 211 1.38 21.99 -14.78
C GLY A 211 0.60 23.25 -15.16
N GLY A 212 1.01 24.42 -14.65
CA GLY A 212 0.48 25.73 -15.04
C GLY A 212 1.25 26.34 -16.21
#